data_AF-A0AAW8M0J2-F1
#
_entry.id   AF-A0AAW8M0J2-F1
#
_cell.length_a   1.000
_cell.length_b   1.000
_cell.length_c   1.000
_cell.angle_alpha   90.00
_cell.angle_beta   90.00
_cell.angle_gamma   90.00
#
_symmetry.space_group_name_H-M   'P 1'
#
loop_
_entity.id
_entity.type
_entity.pdbx_description
1 polymer ?
#
loop_
_entity_poly.entity_id
_entity_poly.type
_entity_poly.pdbx_seq_one_letter_code
_entity_poly.pdbx_strand_id
1 'polypeptide(L)'
;MQPLAFLVAALISGALVPFQAGANAALGRALGHPLWATVVSLVTSAILVVPLMIALRVSAPTIANLSVQPKWIWIGGIAGVTYITVALLLATKLGAAGFMTAVIAGQILASITIDYFGIVGFTARPISGYRLAGALLVVAGVLVMQSPVLWRTVRQVSQLPTQS
;
A
#
# COMPACT_ATOMS: atom_id res chain seq x y z
N MET A 1 -26.69 -7.04 -6.33
CA MET A 1 -26.40 -6.99 -4.87
C MET A 1 -24.93 -7.28 -4.54
N GLN A 2 -24.24 -8.19 -5.23
CA GLN A 2 -22.82 -8.54 -4.96
C GLN A 2 -21.76 -7.43 -5.20
N PRO A 3 -21.81 -6.61 -6.27
CA PRO A 3 -20.71 -5.67 -6.55
C PRO A 3 -20.60 -4.53 -5.53
N LEU A 4 -21.73 -4.04 -5.01
CA LEU A 4 -21.74 -3.00 -3.98
C LEU A 4 -21.13 -3.51 -2.66
N ALA A 5 -21.42 -4.75 -2.28
CA ALA A 5 -20.84 -5.35 -1.08
C ALA A 5 -19.31 -5.46 -1.17
N PHE A 6 -18.77 -5.84 -2.34
CA PHE A 6 -17.32 -5.86 -2.55
C PHE A 6 -16.68 -4.46 -2.49
N LEU A 7 -17.35 -3.44 -3.03
CA LEU A 7 -16.88 -2.06 -2.92
C LEU A 7 -16.86 -1.58 -1.47
N VAL A 8 -17.90 -1.88 -0.70
CA VAL A 8 -17.96 -1.53 0.73
C VAL A 8 -16.87 -2.27 1.51
N ALA A 9 -16.68 -3.57 1.26
CA ALA A 9 -15.61 -4.34 1.90
C ALA A 9 -14.22 -3.79 1.56
N ALA A 10 -13.98 -3.42 0.30
CA ALA A 10 -12.73 -2.79 -0.12
C ALA A 10 -12.51 -1.43 0.54
N LEU A 11 -13.57 -0.63 0.69
CA LEU A 11 -13.52 0.67 1.39
C LEU A 11 -13.15 0.47 2.87
N ILE A 12 -13.81 -0.47 3.56
CA ILE A 12 -13.53 -0.80 4.96
C ILE A 12 -12.09 -1.28 5.11
N SER A 13 -11.64 -2.19 4.23
CA SER A 13 -10.26 -2.69 4.22
C SER A 13 -9.25 -1.54 4.02
N GLY A 14 -9.52 -0.64 3.07
CA GLY A 14 -8.69 0.55 2.86
C GLY A 14 -8.64 1.49 4.06
N ALA A 15 -9.74 1.64 4.79
CA ALA A 15 -9.82 2.46 6.00
C ALA A 15 -8.99 1.91 7.17
N LEU A 16 -8.62 0.62 7.17
CA LEU A 16 -7.73 0.04 8.17
C LEU A 16 -6.25 0.38 7.94
N VAL A 17 -5.86 0.73 6.72
CA VAL A 17 -4.45 0.97 6.36
C VAL A 17 -3.82 2.14 7.14
N PRO A 18 -4.46 3.32 7.31
CA PRO A 18 -3.90 4.40 8.12
C PRO A 18 -3.75 4.00 9.60
N PHE A 19 -4.69 3.23 10.13
CA PHE A 19 -4.63 2.72 11.49
C PHE A 19 -3.45 1.77 11.67
N GLN A 20 -3.28 0.82 10.74
CA GLN A 20 -2.12 -0.08 10.70
C GLN A 20 -0.81 0.69 10.63
N ALA A 21 -0.70 1.70 9.74
CA ALA A 21 0.50 2.51 9.60
C ALA A 21 0.83 3.26 10.90
N GLY A 22 -0.17 3.84 11.57
CA GLY A 22 -0.01 4.52 12.86
C GLY A 22 0.41 3.58 14.00
N ALA A 23 -0.27 2.44 14.13
CA ALA A 23 0.05 1.43 15.14
C ALA A 23 1.48 0.87 14.95
N ASN A 24 1.84 0.52 13.72
CA ASN A 24 3.17 0.01 13.41
C ASN A 24 4.27 1.07 13.62
N ALA A 25 3.98 2.34 13.30
CA ALA A 25 4.89 3.45 13.60
C ALA A 25 5.13 3.63 15.11
N ALA A 26 4.07 3.51 15.93
CA ALA A 26 4.18 3.55 17.39
C ALA A 26 5.01 2.38 17.93
N LEU A 27 4.76 1.18 17.42
CA LEU A 27 5.54 -0.02 17.74
C LEU A 27 7.01 0.14 17.35
N GLY A 28 7.30 0.75 16.19
CA GLY A 28 8.66 1.00 15.73
C GLY A 28 9.44 1.94 16.64
N ARG A 29 8.78 2.95 17.21
CA ARG A 29 9.37 3.83 18.24
C ARG A 29 9.60 3.07 19.55
N ALA A 30 8.65 2.26 19.99
CA ALA A 30 8.76 1.49 21.22
C ALA A 30 9.89 0.44 21.17
N LEU A 31 10.12 -0.17 20.00
CA LEU A 31 11.16 -1.18 19.78
C LEU A 31 12.49 -0.59 19.32
N GLY A 32 12.61 0.73 19.17
CA GLY A 32 13.83 1.43 18.77
C GLY A 32 14.22 1.31 17.29
N HIS A 33 13.59 0.43 16.50
CA HIS A 33 13.84 0.33 15.06
C HIS A 33 12.60 -0.12 14.25
N PRO A 34 12.29 0.51 13.09
CA PRO A 34 11.13 0.14 12.25
C PRO A 34 11.13 -1.31 11.74
N LEU A 35 12.30 -1.91 11.53
CA LEU A 35 12.37 -3.33 11.12
C LEU A 35 11.88 -4.26 12.22
N TRP A 36 12.12 -3.96 13.50
CA TRP A 36 11.59 -4.76 14.61
C TRP A 36 10.07 -4.72 14.64
N ALA A 37 9.48 -3.55 14.42
CA ALA A 37 8.02 -3.43 14.33
C ALA A 37 7.46 -4.12 13.07
N THR A 38 8.19 -4.14 11.96
CA THR A 38 7.80 -4.93 10.78
C THR A 38 7.74 -6.41 11.12
N VAL A 39 8.77 -6.96 11.77
CA VAL A 39 8.80 -8.37 12.19
C VAL A 39 7.64 -8.70 13.13
N VAL A 40 7.43 -7.90 14.18
CA VAL A 40 6.35 -8.12 15.15
C VAL A 40 4.97 -8.00 14.50
N SER A 41 4.78 -7.07 13.56
CA SER A 41 3.52 -6.92 12.80
C SER A 41 3.23 -8.15 11.95
N LEU A 42 4.25 -8.68 11.25
CA LEU A 42 4.11 -9.90 10.44
C LEU A 42 3.85 -11.14 11.29
N VAL A 43 4.54 -11.29 12.43
CA VAL A 43 4.32 -12.41 13.36
C VAL A 43 2.91 -12.33 13.97
N THR A 44 2.48 -11.16 14.43
CA THR A 44 1.12 -10.96 14.95
C THR A 44 0.07 -11.31 13.88
N SER A 45 0.29 -10.87 12.63
CA SER A 45 -0.61 -11.19 11.51
C SER A 45 -0.68 -12.69 11.25
N ALA A 46 0.47 -13.39 11.29
CA ALA A 46 0.53 -14.85 11.13
C ALA A 46 -0.19 -15.59 12.27
N ILE A 47 -0.03 -15.14 13.52
CA ILE A 47 -0.72 -15.71 14.69
C ILE A 47 -2.23 -15.53 14.58
N LEU A 48 -2.71 -14.42 14.02
CA LEU A 48 -4.15 -14.17 13.87
C LEU A 48 -4.78 -14.92 12.69
N VAL A 49 -4.04 -15.14 11.60
CA VAL A 49 -4.61 -15.83 10.43
C VAL A 49 -4.78 -17.33 10.67
N VAL A 50 -3.91 -17.97 11.47
CA VAL A 50 -3.95 -19.42 11.70
C VAL A 50 -5.26 -19.89 12.38
N PRO A 51 -5.72 -19.30 13.50
CA PRO A 51 -7.01 -19.63 14.10
C PRO A 51 -8.19 -19.38 13.16
N LEU A 52 -8.14 -18.31 12.37
CA LEU A 52 -9.17 -18.02 11.37
C LEU A 52 -9.24 -19.11 10.30
N MET A 53 -8.09 -19.59 9.82
CA MET A 53 -8.02 -20.71 8.87
C MET A 53 -8.62 -21.99 9.47
N ILE A 54 -8.36 -22.27 10.75
CA ILE A 54 -8.92 -23.42 11.46
C ILE A 54 -10.45 -23.27 11.58
N ALA A 55 -10.94 -22.10 12.01
CA ALA A 55 -12.37 -21.83 12.14
C ALA A 55 -13.12 -21.94 10.81
N LEU A 56 -12.51 -21.48 9.72
CA LEU A 56 -13.05 -21.57 8.36
C LEU A 56 -12.77 -22.91 7.68
N ARG A 57 -12.10 -23.86 8.35
CA ARG A 57 -11.73 -25.19 7.84
C ARG A 57 -10.98 -25.13 6.50
N VAL A 58 -10.07 -24.17 6.36
CA VAL A 58 -9.25 -24.01 5.16
C VAL A 58 -8.32 -25.21 5.01
N SER A 59 -8.39 -25.92 3.88
CA SER A 59 -7.55 -27.09 3.62
C SER A 59 -6.06 -26.75 3.58
N ALA A 60 -5.22 -27.65 4.09
CA ALA A 60 -3.78 -27.48 4.05
C ALA A 60 -3.27 -27.42 2.59
N PRO A 61 -2.30 -26.54 2.28
CA PRO A 61 -1.74 -26.46 0.94
C PRO A 61 -0.94 -27.72 0.61
N THR A 62 -1.06 -28.21 -0.62
CA THR A 62 -0.17 -29.25 -1.14
C THR A 62 1.20 -28.62 -1.45
N ILE A 63 2.20 -28.90 -0.61
CA ILE A 63 3.55 -28.30 -0.73
C ILE A 63 4.19 -28.59 -2.09
N ALA A 64 3.92 -29.77 -2.67
CA ALA A 64 4.38 -30.13 -4.01
C ALA A 64 3.89 -29.18 -5.12
N ASN A 65 2.75 -28.48 -4.91
CA ASN A 65 2.25 -27.52 -5.89
C ASN A 65 2.97 -26.17 -5.83
N LEU A 66 3.74 -25.87 -4.77
CA LEU A 66 4.52 -24.63 -4.69
C LEU A 66 5.75 -24.64 -5.59
N SER A 67 6.40 -25.80 -5.76
CA SER A 67 7.63 -25.93 -6.56
C SER A 67 7.39 -25.75 -8.07
N VAL A 68 6.17 -25.98 -8.54
CA VAL A 68 5.75 -25.80 -9.94
C VAL A 68 5.17 -24.42 -10.24
N GLN A 69 5.00 -23.55 -9.23
CA GLN A 69 4.50 -22.19 -9.49
C GLN A 69 5.57 -21.29 -10.12
N PRO A 70 5.16 -20.27 -10.90
CA PRO A 70 6.08 -19.27 -11.43
C PRO A 70 6.82 -18.52 -10.32
N LYS A 71 8.12 -18.30 -10.47
CA LYS A 71 8.95 -17.62 -9.45
C LYS A 71 8.49 -16.19 -9.11
N TRP A 72 7.75 -15.52 -10.00
CA TRP A 72 7.29 -14.15 -9.77
C TRP A 72 6.26 -14.04 -8.63
N ILE A 73 5.58 -15.14 -8.23
CA ILE A 73 4.57 -15.08 -7.15
C ILE A 73 5.18 -14.60 -5.82
N TRP A 74 6.48 -14.83 -5.62
CA TRP A 74 7.21 -14.44 -4.42
C TRP A 74 7.46 -12.92 -4.34
N ILE A 75 7.34 -12.20 -5.45
CA ILE A 75 7.43 -10.73 -5.47
C ILE A 75 6.34 -10.12 -4.59
N GLY A 76 5.18 -10.76 -4.44
CA GLY A 76 4.12 -10.29 -3.54
C GLY A 76 4.59 -10.20 -2.08
N GLY A 77 5.35 -11.19 -1.60
CA GLY A 77 5.93 -11.17 -0.26
C GLY A 77 6.98 -10.06 -0.08
N ILE A 78 7.86 -9.89 -1.07
CA ILE A 78 8.87 -8.83 -1.08
C ILE A 78 8.18 -7.45 -1.06
N ALA A 79 7.21 -7.22 -1.95
CA ALA A 79 6.44 -5.99 -2.02
C ALA A 79 5.70 -5.69 -0.71
N GLY A 80 5.14 -6.71 -0.06
CA GLY A 80 4.46 -6.56 1.24
C GLY A 80 5.40 -6.10 2.36
N VAL A 81 6.55 -6.76 2.53
CA VAL A 81 7.54 -6.35 3.54
C VAL A 81 8.08 -4.96 3.25
N THR A 82 8.45 -4.67 2.00
CA THR A 82 8.90 -3.34 1.58
C THR A 82 7.84 -2.27 1.88
N TYR A 83 6.58 -2.52 1.51
CA TYR A 83 5.48 -1.60 1.76
C TYR A 83 5.32 -1.32 3.25
N ILE A 84 5.28 -2.35 4.10
CA ILE A 84 5.13 -2.18 5.54
C ILE A 84 6.30 -1.35 6.08
N THR A 85 7.54 -1.75 5.83
CA THR A 85 8.72 -1.02 6.34
C THR A 85 8.75 0.44 5.90
N VAL A 86 8.49 0.72 4.61
CA VAL A 86 8.42 2.09 4.08
C VAL A 86 7.25 2.86 4.72
N ALA A 87 6.11 2.21 4.93
CA ALA A 87 4.97 2.82 5.60
C ALA A 87 5.30 3.24 7.03
N LEU A 88 6.01 2.44 7.82
CA LEU A 88 6.44 2.83 9.17
C LEU A 88 7.36 4.06 9.14
N LEU A 89 8.30 4.07 8.20
CA LEU A 89 9.29 5.15 8.06
C LEU A 89 8.65 6.45 7.60
N LEU A 90 7.73 6.39 6.64
CA LEU A 90 7.16 7.57 6.01
C LEU A 90 5.88 8.06 6.69
N ALA A 91 5.08 7.20 7.31
CA ALA A 91 3.86 7.62 8.02
C ALA A 91 4.19 8.55 9.21
N THR A 92 5.33 8.36 9.87
CA THR A 92 5.79 9.25 10.95
C THR A 92 6.27 10.61 10.44
N LYS A 93 6.80 10.67 9.22
CA LYS A 93 7.36 11.90 8.63
C LYS A 93 6.34 12.73 7.88
N LEU A 94 5.44 12.08 7.14
CA LEU A 94 4.45 12.72 6.27
C LEU A 94 3.09 12.91 6.96
N GLY A 95 2.90 12.30 8.13
CA GLY A 95 1.58 12.16 8.75
C GLY A 95 0.69 11.17 7.98
N ALA A 96 -0.40 10.74 8.62
CA ALA A 96 -1.28 9.71 8.06
C ALA A 96 -1.92 10.17 6.73
N ALA A 97 -2.48 11.38 6.69
CA ALA A 97 -3.14 11.88 5.48
C ALA A 97 -2.16 12.02 4.30
N GLY A 98 -1.02 12.70 4.49
CA GLY A 98 -0.02 12.89 3.44
C GLY A 98 0.55 11.57 2.90
N PHE A 99 0.85 10.62 3.79
CA PHE A 99 1.30 9.29 3.40
C PHE A 99 0.24 8.54 2.59
N MET A 100 -1.00 8.47 3.08
CA MET A 100 -2.07 7.74 2.40
C MET A 100 -2.38 8.31 1.03
N THR A 101 -2.41 9.63 0.91
CA THR A 101 -2.61 10.29 -0.37
C THR A 101 -1.50 9.92 -1.37
N ALA A 102 -0.22 9.96 -0.98
CA ALA A 102 0.88 9.55 -1.84
C ALA A 102 0.81 8.06 -2.25
N VAL A 103 0.46 7.18 -1.30
CA VAL A 103 0.30 5.74 -1.55
C VAL A 103 -0.82 5.48 -2.55
N ILE A 104 -1.98 6.12 -2.38
CA ILE A 104 -3.13 5.95 -3.28
C ILE A 104 -2.76 6.38 -4.70
N ALA A 105 -2.06 7.51 -4.88
CA ALA A 105 -1.60 7.93 -6.21
C ALA A 105 -0.69 6.87 -6.86
N GLY A 106 0.29 6.35 -6.12
CA GLY A 106 1.17 5.27 -6.60
C GLY A 106 0.40 4.00 -6.96
N GLN A 107 -0.57 3.59 -6.13
CA GLN A 107 -1.41 2.41 -6.36
C GLN A 107 -2.27 2.55 -7.63
N ILE A 108 -2.83 3.73 -7.89
CA ILE A 108 -3.64 3.97 -9.09
C ILE A 108 -2.78 3.94 -10.36
N LEU A 109 -1.61 4.59 -10.35
CA LEU A 109 -0.67 4.57 -11.48
C LEU A 109 -0.16 3.15 -11.77
N ALA A 110 0.21 2.41 -10.73
CA ALA A 110 0.62 1.02 -10.84
C ALA A 110 -0.51 0.14 -11.35
N SER A 111 -1.73 0.29 -10.83
CA SER A 111 -2.91 -0.49 -11.25
C SER A 111 -3.24 -0.28 -12.73
N ILE A 112 -3.19 0.96 -13.24
CA ILE A 112 -3.42 1.21 -14.67
C ILE A 112 -2.36 0.49 -15.51
N THR A 113 -1.10 0.58 -15.10
CA THR A 113 0.02 -0.04 -15.80
C THR A 113 -0.12 -1.58 -15.80
N ILE A 114 -0.40 -2.17 -14.64
CA ILE A 114 -0.57 -3.62 -14.46
C ILE A 114 -1.72 -4.14 -15.31
N ASP A 115 -2.88 -3.46 -15.25
CA ASP A 115 -4.06 -3.87 -15.99
C ASP A 115 -3.90 -3.68 -17.49
N TYR A 116 -3.20 -2.63 -17.93
CA TYR A 116 -2.96 -2.40 -19.36
C TYR A 116 -2.07 -3.47 -19.97
N PHE A 117 -0.99 -3.84 -19.29
CA PHE A 117 -0.06 -4.86 -19.76
C PHE A 117 -0.50 -6.29 -19.43
N GLY A 118 -1.51 -6.49 -18.57
CA GLY A 118 -1.96 -7.82 -18.14
C GLY A 118 -0.88 -8.61 -17.39
N ILE A 119 -0.08 -7.92 -16.58
CA ILE A 119 1.01 -8.54 -15.82
C ILE A 119 0.53 -9.00 -14.43
N VAL A 120 1.34 -9.82 -13.73
CA VAL A 120 1.03 -10.31 -12.36
C VAL A 120 -0.26 -11.14 -12.30
N GLY A 121 -0.57 -11.88 -13.36
CA GLY A 121 -1.73 -12.77 -13.43
C GLY A 121 -3.07 -12.07 -13.70
N PHE A 122 -3.07 -10.76 -13.96
CA PHE A 122 -4.27 -10.03 -14.36
C PHE A 122 -4.52 -10.13 -15.87
N THR A 123 -5.79 -10.10 -16.27
CA THR A 123 -6.17 -10.01 -17.68
C THR A 123 -5.93 -8.60 -18.19
N ALA A 124 -5.28 -8.47 -19.35
CA ALA A 124 -5.07 -7.19 -19.99
C ALA A 124 -6.42 -6.50 -20.28
N ARG A 125 -6.54 -5.22 -19.90
CA ARG A 125 -7.74 -4.40 -20.10
C ARG A 125 -7.36 -3.09 -20.79
N PRO A 126 -8.08 -2.70 -21.85
CA PRO A 126 -7.85 -1.42 -22.49
C PRO A 126 -8.14 -0.28 -21.51
N ILE A 127 -7.38 0.81 -21.63
CA ILE A 127 -7.61 2.02 -20.84
C ILE A 127 -8.86 2.71 -21.39
N SER A 128 -9.95 2.67 -20.64
CA SER A 128 -11.16 3.42 -20.97
C SER A 128 -11.03 4.89 -20.57
N GLY A 129 -11.72 5.78 -21.29
CA GLY A 129 -11.75 7.20 -20.95
C GLY A 129 -12.23 7.47 -19.52
N TYR A 130 -13.24 6.72 -19.04
CA TYR A 130 -13.72 6.81 -17.67
C TYR A 130 -12.67 6.42 -16.63
N ARG A 131 -11.85 5.39 -16.90
CA ARG A 131 -10.79 4.96 -15.99
C ARG A 131 -9.67 6.00 -15.91
N LEU A 132 -9.30 6.57 -17.05
CA LEU A 132 -8.31 7.64 -17.11
C LEU A 132 -8.81 8.89 -16.39
N ALA A 133 -10.07 9.29 -16.62
CA ALA A 133 -10.70 10.41 -15.93
C ALA A 133 -10.75 10.19 -14.41
N GLY A 134 -11.14 9.00 -13.94
CA GLY A 134 -11.15 8.66 -12.52
C GLY A 134 -9.75 8.72 -11.90
N ALA A 135 -8.74 8.18 -12.59
CA ALA A 135 -7.35 8.25 -12.13
C ALA A 135 -6.83 9.70 -12.06
N LEU A 136 -7.15 10.51 -13.07
CA LEU A 136 -6.80 11.94 -13.09
C LEU A 136 -7.47 12.68 -11.92
N LEU A 137 -8.72 12.37 -11.59
CA LEU A 137 -9.41 12.95 -10.44
C LEU A 137 -8.74 12.57 -9.11
N VAL A 138 -8.32 11.31 -8.96
CA VAL A 138 -7.58 10.87 -7.77
C VAL A 138 -6.23 11.59 -7.66
N VAL A 139 -5.48 11.65 -8.76
CA VAL A 139 -4.19 12.36 -8.81
C VAL A 139 -4.37 13.86 -8.55
N ALA A 140 -5.41 14.49 -9.10
CA ALA A 140 -5.73 15.89 -8.82
C ALA A 140 -6.05 16.10 -7.34
N GLY A 141 -6.89 15.23 -6.74
CA GLY A 141 -7.17 15.25 -5.31
C GLY A 141 -5.90 15.13 -4.47
N VAL A 142 -4.96 14.28 -4.90
CA VAL A 142 -3.65 14.12 -4.26
C VAL A 142 -2.83 15.41 -4.29
N LEU A 143 -2.74 16.04 -5.46
CA LEU A 143 -2.00 17.30 -5.63
C LEU A 143 -2.60 18.43 -4.79
N VAL A 144 -3.93 18.52 -4.74
CA VAL A 144 -4.63 19.52 -3.91
C VAL A 144 -4.31 19.30 -2.43
N MET A 145 -4.44 18.07 -1.93
CA MET A 145 -4.14 17.75 -0.53
C MET A 145 -2.66 17.98 -0.16
N GLN A 146 -1.73 17.74 -1.08
CA GLN A 146 -0.30 17.94 -0.84
C GLN A 146 0.20 19.36 -1.17
N SER A 147 -0.63 20.22 -1.74
CA SER A 147 -0.26 21.58 -2.13
C SER A 147 0.41 22.41 -1.01
N PRO A 148 0.01 22.32 0.28
CA PRO A 148 0.67 23.08 1.34
C PRO A 148 2.10 22.59 1.61
N VAL A 149 2.35 21.29 1.47
CA VAL A 149 3.67 20.69 1.63
C VAL A 149 4.57 21.06 0.45
N LEU A 150 4.07 20.92 -0.77
CA LEU A 150 4.79 21.29 -1.99
C LEU A 150 5.19 22.77 -1.98
N TRP A 151 4.27 23.65 -1.56
CA TRP A 151 4.53 25.08 -1.45
C TRP A 151 5.65 25.41 -0.45
N ARG A 152 5.68 24.72 0.70
CA ARG A 152 6.77 24.87 1.69
C ARG A 152 8.12 24.44 1.12
N THR A 153 8.16 23.32 0.41
CA THR A 153 9.40 22.81 -0.21
C THR A 153 9.91 23.75 -1.28
N VAL A 154 9.04 24.25 -2.17
CA VAL A 154 9.44 25.21 -3.22
C VAL A 154 10.00 26.49 -2.61
N ARG A 155 9.35 27.02 -1.56
CA ARG A 155 9.85 28.20 -0.85
C ARG A 155 11.24 27.98 -0.23
N GLN A 156 11.47 26.82 0.38
CA GLN A 156 12.79 26.50 0.95
C GLN A 156 13.88 26.44 -0.12
N VAL A 157 13.63 25.80 -1.26
CA VAL A 157 14.60 25.72 -2.36
C VAL A 157 14.88 27.09 -2.96
N SER A 158 13.85 27.93 -3.10
CA SER A 158 14.00 29.30 -3.64
C SER A 158 14.77 30.25 -2.71
N GLN A 159 14.98 29.88 -1.44
CA GLN A 159 15.71 30.68 -0.45
C GLN A 159 17.13 30.17 -0.19
N LEU A 160 17.59 29.12 -0.89
CA LEU A 160 18.97 28.68 -0.79
C LEU A 160 19.88 29.77 -1.37
N PRO A 161 20.87 30.27 -0.59
CA PRO A 161 21.87 31.18 -1.13
C PRO A 161 22.54 30.45 -2.29
N THR A 162 22.55 31.07 -3.48
CA THR A 162 23.45 30.69 -4.56
C THR A 162 24.86 30.87 -4.04
N GLN A 163 25.41 29.82 -3.42
CA GLN A 163 26.82 29.73 -3.05
C GLN A 163 27.61 29.71 -4.37
N SER A 164 28.02 30.91 -4.80
CA SER A 164 28.97 31.16 -5.88
C SER A 164 30.39 30.91 -5.40
#